data_AF-A0A6S6P628-F1
#
_entry.id   AF-A0A6S6P628-F1
#
_cell.length_a   1.000
_cell.length_b   1.000
_cell.length_c   1.000
_cell.angle_alpha   90.00
_cell.angle_beta   90.00
_cell.angle_gamma   90.00
#
_symmetry.space_group_name_H-M   'P 1'
#
loop_
_entity.id
_entity.type
_entity.pdbx_description
1 polymer ?
#
loop_
_entity_poly.entity_id
_entity_poly.type
_entity_poly.pdbx_seq_one_letter_code
_entity_poly.pdbx_strand_id
1 'polypeptide(L)'
;MSEDRQGGGRDERRPRRTSNPGGPRRPRDQRGAPRASGPNRARPTQPKTGSENPRFDGPPIPPEIEAKQLAPEIRGELTTLDRYTADAVARHLVAAGELLEEDPEAALAHARAARARSGRIAAVREAVGIAAYHCGDWAQALAELRAARRMGSKSPLLPLIADCERGVGRPERAIELARSPEAEQLTGDDADELKMVVAGARADLGQLEQALAVLSTPQLDPSRRGSTAARLFYAYAETLLALDRRQDALQWFLNAAAADLEGVTDAEDRVTELS
;
A
#
# COMPACT_ATOMS: atom_id res chain seq x y z
N MET A 1 -65.40 -20.43 18.10
CA MET A 1 -65.72 -21.79 18.59
C MET A 1 -64.51 -22.63 18.22
N SER A 2 -63.42 -22.57 18.99
CA SER A 2 -63.24 -23.14 20.34
C SER A 2 -63.51 -24.65 20.30
N GLU A 3 -62.47 -25.49 20.38
CA GLU A 3 -62.03 -26.04 21.66
C GLU A 3 -60.82 -26.97 21.50
N ASP A 4 -59.92 -26.80 22.48
CA ASP A 4 -58.76 -27.61 22.81
C ASP A 4 -59.10 -29.07 23.10
N ARG A 5 -58.10 -29.96 22.93
CA ARG A 5 -57.82 -30.98 23.95
C ARG A 5 -56.35 -31.41 23.99
N GLN A 6 -55.81 -31.21 25.18
CA GLN A 6 -54.52 -31.55 25.75
C GLN A 6 -54.17 -33.05 25.80
N GLY A 7 -52.87 -33.30 25.96
CA GLY A 7 -52.29 -34.40 26.74
C GLY A 7 -51.35 -35.27 25.89
N GLY A 8 -50.10 -35.56 26.25
CA GLY A 8 -49.34 -35.41 27.48
C GLY A 8 -48.32 -36.56 27.57
N GLY A 9 -47.13 -36.31 28.16
CA GLY A 9 -46.15 -37.34 28.56
C GLY A 9 -44.88 -37.38 27.70
N ARG A 10 -43.71 -36.93 28.20
CA ARG A 10 -42.72 -37.67 29.03
C ARG A 10 -42.00 -38.78 28.24
N ASP A 11 -40.72 -39.10 28.37
CA ASP A 11 -39.55 -38.62 29.12
C ASP A 11 -38.42 -39.51 28.58
N GLU A 12 -37.37 -39.02 27.91
CA GLU A 12 -36.13 -39.81 27.73
C GLU A 12 -34.86 -38.93 27.81
N ARG A 13 -34.51 -38.65 29.07
CA ARG A 13 -33.18 -38.78 29.67
C ARG A 13 -31.97 -38.80 28.73
N ARG A 14 -31.13 -37.75 28.81
CA ARG A 14 -29.67 -37.87 28.57
C ARG A 14 -28.88 -37.23 29.71
N PRO A 15 -27.94 -37.95 30.36
CA PRO A 15 -27.45 -37.58 31.69
C PRO A 15 -26.29 -36.56 31.64
N ARG A 16 -26.23 -35.76 32.71
CA ARG A 16 -25.07 -34.95 33.11
C ARG A 16 -24.09 -35.82 33.93
N ARG A 17 -22.79 -35.58 33.68
CA ARG A 17 -21.64 -35.60 34.62
C ARG A 17 -21.07 -36.94 35.09
N THR A 18 -19.81 -37.18 34.71
CA THR A 18 -18.73 -37.75 35.54
C THR A 18 -17.44 -37.02 35.10
N SER A 19 -16.78 -36.15 35.88
CA SER A 19 -15.90 -36.37 37.04
C SER A 19 -15.08 -37.66 36.97
N ASN A 20 -13.80 -37.53 36.60
CA ASN A 20 -12.77 -38.51 36.95
C ASN A 20 -11.60 -37.81 37.68
N PRO A 21 -11.05 -38.41 38.75
CA PRO A 21 -10.09 -37.79 39.66
C PRO A 21 -8.64 -38.28 39.46
N GLY A 22 -7.68 -37.48 39.94
CA GLY A 22 -6.47 -37.98 40.62
C GLY A 22 -5.30 -38.52 39.80
N GLY A 23 -4.23 -37.72 39.69
CA GLY A 23 -2.86 -38.16 39.33
C GLY A 23 -1.84 -37.03 39.60
N PRO A 24 -0.59 -37.31 40.02
CA PRO A 24 -0.07 -36.75 41.27
C PRO A 24 0.78 -35.47 41.15
N ARG A 25 0.63 -34.62 42.20
CA ARG A 25 1.40 -33.41 42.50
C ARG A 25 2.88 -33.74 42.75
N ARG A 26 3.80 -33.06 42.06
CA ARG A 26 5.22 -32.96 42.41
C ARG A 26 5.55 -31.59 43.02
N PRO A 27 6.57 -31.49 43.89
CA PRO A 27 6.66 -30.45 44.91
C PRO A 27 7.32 -29.14 44.44
N ARG A 28 6.71 -28.05 44.91
CA ARG A 28 7.25 -26.75 45.34
C ARG A 28 8.80 -26.62 45.33
N ASP A 29 9.30 -25.82 44.38
CA ASP A 29 10.53 -25.03 44.56
C ASP A 29 10.18 -23.54 44.55
N GLN A 30 9.77 -23.05 45.72
CA GLN A 30 9.70 -21.63 46.01
C GLN A 30 11.12 -21.12 46.24
N ARG A 31 11.79 -20.66 45.18
CA ARG A 31 12.93 -19.75 45.34
C ARG A 31 12.38 -18.40 45.76
N GLY A 32 12.41 -18.18 47.08
CA GLY A 32 12.05 -16.93 47.71
C GLY A 32 12.88 -15.78 47.13
N ALA A 33 12.18 -14.75 46.67
CA ALA A 33 12.77 -13.44 46.47
C ALA A 33 13.22 -12.89 47.84
N PRO A 34 14.49 -12.52 48.05
CA PRO A 34 14.87 -11.83 49.27
C PRO A 34 14.30 -10.41 49.25
N ARG A 35 13.28 -10.18 50.08
CA ARG A 35 12.93 -8.84 50.55
C ARG A 35 14.00 -8.41 51.57
N ALA A 36 14.95 -7.61 51.13
CA ALA A 36 15.85 -6.87 52.01
C ALA A 36 15.81 -5.38 51.60
N SER A 37 14.92 -4.64 52.27
CA SER A 37 14.95 -3.18 52.30
C SER A 37 16.00 -2.74 53.31
N GLY A 38 17.13 -2.23 52.83
CA GLY A 38 18.17 -1.60 53.65
C GLY A 38 18.42 -0.16 53.18
N PRO A 39 18.63 0.81 54.08
CA PRO A 39 18.71 2.22 53.74
C PRO A 39 20.14 2.61 53.36
N ASN A 40 20.69 2.09 52.25
CA ASN A 40 21.94 2.64 51.69
C ASN A 40 22.29 2.12 50.27
N ARG A 41 21.35 2.19 49.31
CA ARG A 41 21.72 2.05 47.90
C ARG A 41 21.79 3.43 47.27
N ALA A 42 23.03 3.88 47.02
CA ALA A 42 23.32 4.98 46.14
C ALA A 42 22.48 4.82 44.85
N ARG A 43 21.66 5.83 44.55
CA ARG A 43 20.94 5.95 43.27
C ARG A 43 21.96 5.72 42.15
N PRO A 44 21.72 4.81 41.19
CA PRO A 44 22.38 4.91 39.91
C PRO A 44 22.07 6.32 39.39
N THR A 45 23.12 7.11 39.20
CA THR A 45 23.07 8.42 38.59
C THR A 45 22.24 8.28 37.32
N GLN A 46 21.05 8.89 37.29
CA GLN A 46 20.34 9.07 36.03
C GLN A 46 21.36 9.69 35.06
N PRO A 47 21.60 9.09 33.88
CA PRO A 47 22.38 9.79 32.88
C PRO A 47 21.66 11.12 32.66
N LYS A 48 22.37 12.20 32.96
CA LYS A 48 21.89 13.55 32.66
C LYS A 48 21.55 13.52 31.19
N THR A 49 20.26 13.58 30.87
CA THR A 49 19.79 13.90 29.53
C THR A 49 20.19 15.35 29.29
N GLY A 50 21.46 15.54 28.93
CA GLY A 50 21.86 16.68 28.15
C GLY A 50 20.91 16.72 26.97
N SER A 51 20.36 17.90 26.73
CA SER A 51 19.53 18.24 25.58
C SER A 51 20.30 18.02 24.27
N GLU A 52 20.60 16.77 23.94
CA GLU A 52 20.81 16.36 22.57
C GLU A 52 19.42 16.38 21.95
N ASN A 53 19.10 17.48 21.26
CA ASN A 53 18.11 17.41 20.18
C ASN A 53 18.41 16.11 19.42
N PRO A 54 17.44 15.20 19.22
CA PRO A 54 17.67 14.01 18.42
C PRO A 54 18.32 14.49 17.13
N ARG A 55 19.58 14.11 16.90
CA ARG A 55 20.29 14.49 15.66
C ARG A 55 19.35 14.10 14.54
N PHE A 56 18.96 15.10 13.76
CA PHE A 56 17.91 14.91 12.79
C PHE A 56 18.49 14.06 11.66
N ASP A 57 18.25 12.75 11.70
CA ASP A 57 18.92 11.74 10.88
C ASP A 57 18.23 11.60 9.50
N GLY A 58 18.06 12.74 8.84
CA GLY A 58 17.49 12.83 7.49
C GLY A 58 18.48 13.47 6.52
N PRO A 59 18.35 13.21 5.22
CA PRO A 59 19.15 13.88 4.21
C PRO A 59 19.03 15.42 4.33
N PRO A 60 20.09 16.17 4.01
CA PRO A 60 20.03 17.63 4.04
C PRO A 60 18.97 18.12 3.05
N ILE A 61 18.14 19.05 3.48
CA ILE A 61 17.15 19.68 2.59
C ILE A 61 17.84 20.85 1.89
N PRO A 62 17.79 20.92 0.54
CA PRO A 62 18.26 22.08 -0.20
C PRO A 62 17.61 23.40 0.30
N PRO A 63 18.37 24.51 0.39
CA PRO A 63 17.86 25.77 0.92
C PRO A 63 16.72 26.39 0.11
N GLU A 64 16.63 26.07 -1.18
CA GLU A 64 15.58 26.49 -2.11
C GLU A 64 14.22 25.85 -1.81
N ILE A 65 14.20 24.70 -1.12
CA ILE A 65 12.96 24.01 -0.78
C ILE A 65 12.29 24.71 0.40
N GLU A 66 11.11 25.26 0.15
CA GLU A 66 10.24 25.95 1.08
C GLU A 66 8.98 25.12 1.37
N ALA A 67 8.53 25.11 2.64
CA ALA A 67 7.31 24.40 3.05
C ALA A 67 6.05 24.83 2.27
N LYS A 68 6.03 26.04 1.70
CA LYS A 68 4.90 26.57 0.92
C LYS A 68 4.73 25.90 -0.46
N GLN A 69 5.78 25.25 -0.98
CA GLN A 69 5.72 24.50 -2.24
C GLN A 69 4.90 23.22 -2.09
N LEU A 70 4.72 22.73 -0.87
CA LEU A 70 3.85 21.58 -0.62
C LEU A 70 2.39 21.95 -0.92
N ALA A 71 1.69 21.04 -1.61
CA ALA A 71 0.29 21.18 -1.97
C ALA A 71 -0.57 21.62 -0.77
N PRO A 72 -1.43 22.65 -0.91
CA PRO A 72 -2.23 23.18 0.18
C PRO A 72 -3.04 22.13 0.94
N GLU A 73 -3.55 21.12 0.23
CA GLU A 73 -4.34 20.02 0.76
C GLU A 73 -3.52 19.18 1.76
N ILE A 74 -2.27 18.88 1.41
CA ILE A 74 -1.34 18.11 2.25
C ILE A 74 -0.85 18.97 3.42
N ARG A 75 -0.55 20.25 3.19
CA ARG A 75 -0.22 21.19 4.29
C ARG A 75 -1.35 21.28 5.31
N GLY A 76 -2.61 21.17 4.87
CA GLY A 76 -3.78 21.12 5.73
C GLY A 76 -3.74 19.98 6.76
N GLU A 77 -3.17 18.83 6.40
CA GLU A 77 -3.01 17.69 7.31
C GLU A 77 -1.93 17.94 8.40
N LEU A 78 -0.99 18.84 8.13
CA LEU A 78 0.11 19.17 9.05
C LEU A 78 -0.29 20.18 10.13
N THR A 79 -1.50 20.74 10.07
CA THR A 79 -1.99 21.81 10.97
C THR A 79 -2.02 21.43 12.45
N THR A 80 -2.06 20.13 12.74
CA THR A 80 -2.04 19.60 14.11
C THR A 80 -0.65 19.58 14.74
N LEU A 81 0.40 19.78 13.95
CA LEU A 81 1.79 19.83 14.40
C LEU A 81 2.18 21.23 14.84
N ASP A 82 3.22 21.33 15.69
CA ASP A 82 3.83 22.63 15.96
C ASP A 82 4.50 23.18 14.68
N ARG A 83 4.64 24.50 14.61
CA ARG A 83 5.11 25.21 13.42
C ARG A 83 6.48 24.71 12.91
N TYR A 84 7.40 24.38 13.81
CA TYR A 84 8.74 23.96 13.42
C TYR A 84 8.73 22.54 12.84
N THR A 85 8.00 21.63 13.47
CA THR A 85 7.84 20.25 12.97
C THR A 85 7.07 20.23 11.65
N ALA A 86 6.00 21.03 11.53
CA ALA A 86 5.21 21.14 10.32
C ALA A 86 6.06 21.63 9.13
N ASP A 87 6.87 22.67 9.33
CA ASP A 87 7.76 23.21 8.30
C ASP A 87 8.80 22.17 7.85
N ALA A 88 9.46 21.50 8.80
CA ALA A 88 10.45 20.48 8.48
C ALA A 88 9.84 19.28 7.76
N VAL A 89 8.68 18.79 8.19
CA VAL A 89 7.95 17.71 7.50
C VAL A 89 7.58 18.14 6.08
N ALA A 90 6.99 19.33 5.93
CA ALA A 90 6.58 19.84 4.62
C ALA A 90 7.75 19.91 3.63
N ARG A 91 8.90 20.44 4.06
CA ARG A 91 10.09 20.54 3.23
C ARG A 91 10.65 19.18 2.82
N HIS A 92 10.63 18.18 3.70
CA HIS A 92 11.00 16.82 3.32
C HIS A 92 9.99 16.19 2.34
N LEU A 93 8.70 16.46 2.48
CA LEU A 93 7.69 15.96 1.53
C LEU A 93 7.85 16.59 0.14
N VAL A 94 8.19 17.90 0.07
CA VAL A 94 8.52 18.56 -1.20
C VAL A 94 9.75 17.92 -1.83
N ALA A 95 10.84 17.79 -1.08
CA ALA A 95 12.07 17.14 -1.56
C ALA A 95 11.82 15.71 -2.04
N ALA A 96 10.99 14.95 -1.32
CA ALA A 96 10.63 13.59 -1.73
C ALA A 96 9.83 13.57 -3.04
N GLY A 97 8.94 14.54 -3.27
CA GLY A 97 8.20 14.66 -4.52
C GLY A 97 9.09 15.05 -5.70
N GLU A 98 9.99 16.02 -5.52
CA GLU A 98 10.90 16.49 -6.59
C GLU A 98 11.89 15.40 -7.04
N LEU A 99 12.33 14.54 -6.13
CA LEU A 99 13.31 13.49 -6.41
C LEU A 99 12.68 12.16 -6.86
N LEU A 100 11.35 12.03 -6.85
CA LEU A 100 10.69 10.73 -6.96
C LEU A 100 11.01 9.98 -8.27
N GLU A 101 11.14 10.70 -9.37
CA GLU A 101 11.42 10.12 -10.69
C GLU A 101 12.94 9.99 -10.95
N GLU A 102 13.74 10.94 -10.45
CA GLU A 102 15.19 11.01 -10.71
C GLU A 102 16.04 10.17 -9.75
N ASP A 103 15.72 10.19 -8.45
CA ASP A 103 16.41 9.47 -7.37
C ASP A 103 15.40 8.97 -6.31
N PRO A 104 14.71 7.84 -6.60
CA PRO A 104 13.73 7.25 -5.69
C PRO A 104 14.29 6.94 -4.31
N GLU A 105 15.55 6.53 -4.21
CA GLU A 105 16.22 6.23 -2.94
C GLU A 105 16.38 7.48 -2.07
N ALA A 106 16.79 8.60 -2.66
CA ALA A 106 16.85 9.89 -1.98
C ALA A 106 15.45 10.38 -1.60
N ALA A 107 14.46 10.24 -2.50
CA ALA A 107 13.06 10.55 -2.21
C ALA A 107 12.56 9.76 -0.98
N LEU A 108 12.86 8.46 -0.93
CA LEU A 108 12.51 7.59 0.19
C LEU A 108 13.23 8.00 1.48
N ALA A 109 14.49 8.43 1.41
CA ALA A 109 15.22 8.95 2.56
C ALA A 109 14.55 10.23 3.12
N HIS A 110 14.14 11.17 2.27
CA HIS A 110 13.38 12.35 2.68
C HIS A 110 12.02 11.98 3.29
N ALA A 111 11.26 11.10 2.65
CA ALA A 111 9.97 10.64 3.15
C ALA A 111 10.09 9.94 4.52
N ARG A 112 11.11 9.10 4.72
CA ARG A 112 11.43 8.47 6.02
C ARG A 112 11.80 9.50 7.09
N ALA A 113 12.53 10.55 6.72
CA ALA A 113 12.84 11.65 7.63
C ALA A 113 11.59 12.45 8.05
N ALA A 114 10.62 12.64 7.15
CA ALA A 114 9.30 13.19 7.49
C ALA A 114 8.54 12.25 8.45
N ARG A 115 8.54 10.94 8.15
CA ARG A 115 7.90 9.90 8.98
C ARG A 115 8.46 9.79 10.39
N ALA A 116 9.76 9.99 10.56
CA ALA A 116 10.42 10.01 11.86
C ALA A 116 9.93 11.17 12.74
N ARG A 117 9.58 12.31 12.14
CA ARG A 117 8.97 13.46 12.83
C ARG A 117 7.51 13.25 13.14
N SER A 118 6.73 12.78 12.15
CA SER A 118 5.29 12.65 12.27
C SER A 118 4.74 11.45 11.51
N GLY A 119 4.81 10.27 12.11
CA GLY A 119 4.26 9.04 11.54
C GLY A 119 2.74 8.88 11.68
N ARG A 120 2.02 9.82 12.30
CA ARG A 120 0.56 9.70 12.50
C ARG A 120 -0.26 10.50 11.48
N ILE A 121 0.38 10.96 10.41
CA ILE A 121 -0.25 11.73 9.33
C ILE A 121 -0.35 10.85 8.10
N ALA A 122 -1.54 10.79 7.49
CA ALA A 122 -1.81 9.94 6.34
C ALA A 122 -0.91 10.29 5.16
N ALA A 123 -0.80 11.57 4.81
CA ALA A 123 0.10 12.02 3.74
C ALA A 123 1.58 11.67 3.95
N VAL A 124 2.05 11.63 5.21
CA VAL A 124 3.44 11.23 5.50
C VAL A 124 3.64 9.74 5.29
N ARG A 125 2.66 8.91 5.68
CA ARG A 125 2.66 7.47 5.39
C ARG A 125 2.62 7.22 3.89
N GLU A 126 1.78 7.96 3.18
CA GLU A 126 1.63 7.88 1.74
C GLU A 126 2.93 8.20 1.01
N ALA A 127 3.59 9.32 1.33
CA ALA A 127 4.86 9.67 0.72
C ALA A 127 5.94 8.59 0.89
N VAL A 128 6.00 7.95 2.06
CA VAL A 128 6.93 6.84 2.29
C VAL A 128 6.53 5.63 1.45
N GLY A 129 5.23 5.33 1.38
CA GLY A 129 4.70 4.23 0.60
C GLY A 129 4.95 4.37 -0.90
N ILE A 130 4.73 5.56 -1.45
CA ILE A 130 4.97 5.90 -2.85
C ILE A 130 6.48 5.85 -3.13
N ALA A 131 7.32 6.52 -2.34
CA ALA A 131 8.77 6.47 -2.58
C ALA A 131 9.34 5.04 -2.48
N ALA A 132 8.83 4.23 -1.54
CA ALA A 132 9.21 2.81 -1.44
C ALA A 132 8.74 1.99 -2.65
N TYR A 133 7.56 2.31 -3.21
CA TYR A 133 7.06 1.69 -4.44
C TYR A 133 8.01 1.96 -5.61
N HIS A 134 8.46 3.21 -5.78
CA HIS A 134 9.43 3.56 -6.83
C HIS A 134 10.81 2.93 -6.61
N CYS A 135 11.19 2.63 -5.37
CA CYS A 135 12.41 1.85 -5.06
C CYS A 135 12.25 0.33 -5.26
N GLY A 136 11.05 -0.16 -5.60
CA GLY A 136 10.76 -1.60 -5.66
C GLY A 136 10.73 -2.30 -4.29
N ASP A 137 10.69 -1.57 -3.18
CA ASP A 137 10.49 -2.14 -1.83
C ASP A 137 8.98 -2.37 -1.59
N TRP A 138 8.45 -3.37 -2.29
CA TRP A 138 7.02 -3.71 -2.29
C TRP A 138 6.47 -3.97 -0.89
N ALA A 139 7.29 -4.59 -0.02
CA ALA A 139 6.86 -4.93 1.34
C ALA A 139 6.69 -3.67 2.21
N GLN A 140 7.63 -2.73 2.14
CA GLN A 140 7.49 -1.44 2.82
C GLN A 140 6.35 -0.61 2.24
N ALA A 141 6.31 -0.50 0.91
CA ALA A 141 5.26 0.24 0.20
C ALA A 141 3.87 -0.24 0.62
N LEU A 142 3.63 -1.55 0.56
CA LEU A 142 2.37 -2.17 0.98
C LEU A 142 1.99 -1.86 2.43
N ALA A 143 2.95 -1.90 3.35
CA ALA A 143 2.71 -1.63 4.76
C ALA A 143 2.31 -0.17 5.01
N GLU A 144 3.02 0.77 4.37
CA GLU A 144 2.81 2.21 4.54
C GLU A 144 1.54 2.69 3.83
N LEU A 145 1.29 2.26 2.58
CA LEU A 145 0.07 2.61 1.84
C LEU A 145 -1.19 2.11 2.54
N ARG A 146 -1.16 0.88 3.09
CA ARG A 146 -2.27 0.36 3.92
C ARG A 146 -2.45 1.16 5.20
N ALA A 147 -1.36 1.65 5.80
CA ALA A 147 -1.44 2.49 6.98
C ALA A 147 -2.06 3.85 6.63
N ALA A 148 -1.62 4.49 5.54
CA ALA A 148 -2.18 5.74 5.01
C ALA A 148 -3.69 5.59 4.76
N ARG A 149 -4.11 4.50 4.12
CA ARG A 149 -5.54 4.23 3.89
C ARG A 149 -6.35 4.07 5.18
N ARG A 150 -5.84 3.30 6.15
CA ARG A 150 -6.50 3.18 7.48
C ARG A 150 -6.57 4.51 8.23
N MET A 151 -5.65 5.44 7.94
CA MET A 151 -5.63 6.79 8.51
C MET A 151 -6.53 7.78 7.74
N GLY A 152 -7.21 7.33 6.67
CA GLY A 152 -8.10 8.17 5.88
C GLY A 152 -7.40 9.05 4.84
N SER A 153 -6.31 8.56 4.23
CA SER A 153 -5.77 9.19 3.02
C SER A 153 -6.89 9.39 1.98
N LYS A 154 -6.86 10.55 1.33
CA LYS A 154 -7.80 10.94 0.28
C LYS A 154 -7.36 10.45 -1.12
N SER A 155 -6.13 9.98 -1.24
CA SER A 155 -5.56 9.55 -2.50
C SER A 155 -6.10 8.18 -2.92
N PRO A 156 -6.24 7.91 -4.22
CA PRO A 156 -6.66 6.63 -4.77
C PRO A 156 -5.53 5.60 -4.67
N LEU A 157 -5.21 5.14 -3.45
CA LEU A 157 -4.04 4.25 -3.20
C LEU A 157 -4.25 2.79 -3.60
N LEU A 158 -5.47 2.40 -4.00
CA LEU A 158 -5.82 1.02 -4.26
C LEU A 158 -5.01 0.36 -5.40
N PRO A 159 -4.74 1.01 -6.55
CA PRO A 159 -3.91 0.45 -7.61
C PRO A 159 -2.49 0.12 -7.12
N LEU A 160 -1.83 1.06 -6.45
CA LEU A 160 -0.49 0.87 -5.86
C LEU A 160 -0.46 -0.28 -4.84
N ILE A 161 -1.48 -0.36 -3.98
CA ILE A 161 -1.60 -1.45 -2.99
C ILE A 161 -1.79 -2.81 -3.68
N ALA A 162 -2.60 -2.88 -4.74
CA ALA A 162 -2.80 -4.09 -5.50
C ALA A 162 -1.52 -4.51 -6.23
N ASP A 163 -0.77 -3.55 -6.77
CA ASP A 163 0.48 -3.84 -7.48
C ASP A 163 1.58 -4.29 -6.52
N CYS A 164 1.67 -3.68 -5.33
CA CYS A 164 2.57 -4.15 -4.28
C CYS A 164 2.25 -5.61 -3.86
N GLU A 165 0.97 -6.01 -3.84
CA GLU A 165 0.61 -7.42 -3.56
C GLU A 165 1.16 -8.36 -4.63
N ARG A 166 1.15 -7.96 -5.92
CA ARG A 166 1.85 -8.71 -6.98
C ARG A 166 3.35 -8.74 -6.75
N GLY A 167 3.96 -7.59 -6.43
CA GLY A 167 5.40 -7.46 -6.18
C GLY A 167 5.92 -8.33 -5.03
N VAL A 168 5.08 -8.63 -4.02
CA VAL A 168 5.41 -9.58 -2.94
C VAL A 168 5.00 -11.04 -3.26
N GLY A 169 4.60 -11.33 -4.49
CA GLY A 169 4.27 -12.67 -4.97
C GLY A 169 2.85 -13.15 -4.62
N ARG A 170 1.88 -12.23 -4.51
CA ARG A 170 0.47 -12.54 -4.21
C ARG A 170 -0.49 -11.95 -5.25
N PRO A 171 -0.36 -12.31 -6.54
CA PRO A 171 -1.21 -11.77 -7.60
C PRO A 171 -2.71 -12.02 -7.38
N GLU A 172 -3.10 -13.12 -6.74
CA GLU A 172 -4.50 -13.40 -6.39
C GLU A 172 -5.09 -12.29 -5.50
N ARG A 173 -4.28 -11.73 -4.61
CA ARG A 173 -4.72 -10.66 -3.71
C ARG A 173 -4.99 -9.36 -4.45
N ALA A 174 -4.24 -9.07 -5.52
CA ALA A 174 -4.52 -7.92 -6.39
C ALA A 174 -5.88 -8.06 -7.08
N ILE A 175 -6.20 -9.26 -7.58
CA ILE A 175 -7.49 -9.58 -8.20
C ILE A 175 -8.64 -9.46 -7.20
N GLU A 176 -8.44 -9.91 -5.96
CA GLU A 176 -9.45 -9.76 -4.89
C GLU A 176 -9.71 -8.28 -4.56
N LEU A 177 -8.67 -7.46 -4.49
CA LEU A 177 -8.80 -6.03 -4.18
C LEU A 177 -9.63 -5.28 -5.24
N ALA A 178 -9.53 -5.69 -6.50
CA ALA A 178 -10.31 -5.11 -7.59
C ALA A 178 -11.82 -5.43 -7.55
N ARG A 179 -12.25 -6.33 -6.64
CA ARG A 179 -13.66 -6.64 -6.39
C ARG A 179 -14.22 -5.94 -5.15
N SER A 180 -13.45 -5.01 -4.58
CA SER A 180 -13.87 -4.28 -3.39
C SER A 180 -14.80 -3.11 -3.74
N PRO A 181 -15.66 -2.66 -2.80
CA PRO A 181 -16.49 -1.46 -3.00
C PRO A 181 -15.68 -0.18 -3.25
N GLU A 182 -14.41 -0.17 -2.85
CA GLU A 182 -13.47 0.93 -3.11
C GLU A 182 -13.05 0.94 -4.59
N ALA A 183 -12.81 -0.24 -5.18
CA ALA A 183 -12.49 -0.36 -6.61
C ALA A 183 -13.64 0.16 -7.50
N GLU A 184 -14.89 -0.08 -7.09
CA GLU A 184 -16.08 0.42 -7.80
C GLU A 184 -16.21 1.95 -7.80
N GLN A 185 -15.52 2.64 -6.88
CA GLN A 185 -15.53 4.11 -6.79
C GLN A 185 -14.41 4.76 -7.60
N LEU A 186 -13.44 4.00 -8.08
CA LEU A 186 -12.37 4.54 -8.93
C LEU A 186 -12.94 4.99 -10.27
N THR A 187 -12.39 6.08 -10.80
CA THR A 187 -12.80 6.64 -12.09
C THR A 187 -11.58 7.14 -12.86
N GLY A 188 -11.71 7.32 -14.16
CA GLY A 188 -10.64 7.86 -15.01
C GLY A 188 -9.37 7.03 -14.89
N ASP A 189 -8.24 7.72 -14.73
CA ASP A 189 -6.91 7.12 -14.72
C ASP A 189 -6.73 6.12 -13.58
N ASP A 190 -7.24 6.39 -12.38
CA ASP A 190 -7.10 5.46 -11.25
C ASP A 190 -7.76 4.10 -11.50
N ALA A 191 -8.89 4.10 -12.21
CA ALA A 191 -9.58 2.87 -12.59
C ALA A 191 -8.80 2.12 -13.69
N ASP A 192 -8.19 2.84 -14.62
CA ASP A 192 -7.32 2.26 -15.65
C ASP A 192 -6.01 1.72 -15.06
N GLU A 193 -5.43 2.37 -14.06
CA GLU A 193 -4.28 1.87 -13.30
C GLU A 193 -4.61 0.54 -12.62
N LEU A 194 -5.73 0.49 -11.87
CA LEU A 194 -6.15 -0.76 -11.23
C LEU A 194 -6.40 -1.87 -12.26
N LYS A 195 -6.98 -1.53 -13.42
CA LYS A 195 -7.23 -2.47 -14.52
C LYS A 195 -5.93 -3.06 -15.06
N MET A 196 -4.91 -2.23 -15.31
CA MET A 196 -3.59 -2.69 -15.75
C MET A 196 -2.94 -3.62 -14.72
N VAL A 197 -3.00 -3.26 -13.44
CA VAL A 197 -2.49 -4.09 -12.34
C VAL A 197 -3.19 -5.45 -12.27
N VAL A 198 -4.52 -5.48 -12.40
CA VAL A 198 -5.29 -6.74 -12.40
C VAL A 198 -4.97 -7.61 -13.61
N ALA A 199 -4.80 -7.00 -14.78
CA ALA A 199 -4.39 -7.73 -15.98
C ALA A 199 -2.99 -8.33 -15.81
N GLY A 200 -2.05 -7.56 -15.26
CA GLY A 200 -0.72 -8.04 -14.88
C GLY A 200 -0.80 -9.21 -13.90
N ALA A 201 -1.62 -9.11 -12.85
CA ALA A 201 -1.82 -10.20 -11.88
C ALA A 201 -2.39 -11.48 -12.53
N ARG A 202 -3.26 -11.35 -13.53
CA ARG A 202 -3.76 -12.48 -14.31
C ARG A 202 -2.65 -13.08 -15.18
N ALA A 203 -1.84 -12.25 -15.82
CA ALA A 203 -0.69 -12.71 -16.60
C ALA A 203 0.34 -13.45 -15.73
N ASP A 204 0.62 -12.97 -14.51
CA ASP A 204 1.49 -13.63 -13.53
C ASP A 204 0.99 -15.06 -13.18
N LEU A 205 -0.33 -15.29 -13.29
CA LEU A 205 -0.98 -16.58 -13.07
C LEU A 205 -1.15 -17.42 -14.35
N GLY A 206 -0.62 -16.97 -15.50
CA GLY A 206 -0.79 -17.62 -16.81
C GLY A 206 -2.19 -17.50 -17.41
N GLN A 207 -2.99 -16.55 -16.94
CA GLN A 207 -4.41 -16.35 -17.30
C GLN A 207 -4.54 -15.22 -18.34
N LEU A 208 -3.86 -15.37 -19.48
CA LEU A 208 -3.70 -14.30 -20.48
C LEU A 208 -5.04 -13.86 -21.11
N GLU A 209 -5.96 -14.78 -21.35
CA GLU A 209 -7.29 -14.50 -21.91
C GLU A 209 -8.13 -13.69 -20.92
N GLN A 210 -8.00 -13.98 -19.63
CA GLN A 210 -8.66 -13.19 -18.58
C GLN A 210 -7.99 -11.82 -18.42
N ALA A 211 -6.67 -11.73 -18.57
CA ALA A 211 -5.96 -10.45 -18.60
C ALA A 211 -6.47 -9.58 -19.77
N LEU A 212 -6.60 -10.18 -20.96
CA LEU A 212 -7.11 -9.49 -22.15
C LEU A 212 -8.54 -8.99 -21.94
N ALA A 213 -9.40 -9.83 -21.36
CA ALA A 213 -10.80 -9.47 -21.09
C ALA A 213 -10.94 -8.29 -20.10
N VAL A 214 -10.06 -8.22 -19.10
CA VAL A 214 -9.97 -7.10 -18.16
C VAL A 214 -9.58 -5.81 -18.89
N LEU A 215 -8.53 -5.87 -19.73
CA LEU A 215 -8.04 -4.71 -20.46
C LEU A 215 -9.02 -4.21 -21.54
N SER A 216 -9.77 -5.10 -22.17
CA SER A 216 -10.74 -4.76 -23.22
C SER A 216 -12.07 -4.22 -22.71
N THR A 217 -12.27 -4.13 -21.39
CA THR A 217 -13.56 -3.76 -20.79
C THR A 217 -13.43 -2.57 -19.83
N PRO A 218 -14.11 -1.44 -20.08
CA PRO A 218 -14.85 -1.11 -21.31
C PRO A 218 -13.94 -1.04 -22.54
N GLN A 219 -14.54 -1.01 -23.73
CA GLN A 219 -13.81 -0.97 -24.99
C GLN A 219 -12.86 0.23 -25.02
N LEU A 220 -11.62 -0.02 -25.43
CA LEU A 220 -10.58 0.99 -25.54
C LEU A 220 -10.90 2.00 -26.64
N ASP A 221 -10.68 3.28 -26.37
CA ASP A 221 -10.81 4.38 -27.33
C ASP A 221 -9.41 4.77 -27.86
N PRO A 222 -9.04 4.41 -29.10
CA PRO A 222 -7.71 4.71 -29.67
C PRO A 222 -7.40 6.20 -29.82
N SER A 223 -8.37 7.09 -29.64
CA SER A 223 -8.17 8.54 -29.72
C SER A 223 -7.66 9.16 -28.41
N ARG A 224 -7.71 8.42 -27.29
CA ARG A 224 -7.15 8.89 -26.00
C ARG A 224 -5.64 9.10 -26.11
N ARG A 225 -5.15 10.08 -25.36
CA ARG A 225 -3.73 10.48 -25.29
C ARG A 225 -3.31 10.64 -23.83
N GLY A 226 -2.01 10.67 -23.58
CA GLY A 226 -1.43 10.81 -22.25
C GLY A 226 -0.85 9.50 -21.72
N SER A 227 -0.01 9.61 -20.69
CA SER A 227 0.79 8.51 -20.15
C SER A 227 -0.03 7.30 -19.71
N THR A 228 -1.20 7.51 -19.08
CA THR A 228 -2.09 6.41 -18.68
C THR A 228 -2.69 5.67 -19.89
N ALA A 229 -3.11 6.40 -20.92
CA ALA A 229 -3.64 5.78 -22.14
C ALA A 229 -2.55 5.00 -22.89
N ALA A 230 -1.34 5.57 -22.99
CA ALA A 230 -0.19 4.91 -23.59
C ALA A 230 0.13 3.58 -22.90
N ARG A 231 0.26 3.59 -21.57
CA ARG A 231 0.53 2.39 -20.76
C ARG A 231 -0.60 1.35 -20.87
N LEU A 232 -1.86 1.78 -20.91
CA LEU A 232 -3.01 0.88 -21.07
C LEU A 232 -3.00 0.18 -22.44
N PHE A 233 -2.74 0.93 -23.51
CA PHE A 233 -2.66 0.38 -24.86
C PHE A 233 -1.46 -0.53 -25.02
N TYR A 234 -0.33 -0.18 -24.40
CA TYR A 234 0.86 -1.01 -24.36
C TYR A 234 0.59 -2.36 -23.67
N ALA A 235 0.01 -2.34 -22.46
CA ALA A 235 -0.34 -3.56 -21.74
C ALA A 235 -1.33 -4.44 -22.53
N TYR A 236 -2.27 -3.81 -23.24
CA TYR A 236 -3.19 -4.52 -24.14
C TYR A 236 -2.46 -5.17 -25.33
N ALA A 237 -1.54 -4.45 -25.96
CA ALA A 237 -0.73 -4.93 -27.07
C ALA A 237 0.17 -6.10 -26.66
N GLU A 238 0.88 -6.00 -25.53
CA GLU A 238 1.69 -7.09 -24.97
C GLU A 238 0.85 -8.33 -24.66
N THR A 239 -0.35 -8.15 -24.09
CA THR A 239 -1.26 -9.27 -23.82
C THR A 239 -1.74 -9.94 -25.12
N LEU A 240 -2.03 -9.16 -26.17
CA LEU A 240 -2.36 -9.71 -27.49
C LEU A 240 -1.18 -10.47 -28.10
N LEU A 241 0.03 -9.94 -27.97
CA LEU A 241 1.24 -10.58 -28.50
C LEU A 241 1.51 -11.91 -27.78
N ALA A 242 1.36 -11.95 -26.46
CA ALA A 242 1.49 -13.17 -25.66
C ALA A 242 0.44 -14.25 -25.99
N LEU A 243 -0.66 -13.85 -26.63
CA LEU A 243 -1.73 -14.72 -27.16
C LEU A 243 -1.55 -15.05 -28.65
N ASP A 244 -0.36 -14.81 -29.21
CA ASP A 244 -0.02 -15.00 -30.63
C ASP A 244 -0.87 -14.17 -31.62
N ARG A 245 -1.53 -13.10 -31.15
CA ARG A 245 -2.33 -12.18 -31.98
C ARG A 245 -1.49 -11.04 -32.53
N ARG A 246 -0.40 -11.37 -33.22
CA ARG A 246 0.65 -10.41 -33.66
C ARG A 246 0.12 -9.19 -34.42
N GLN A 247 -0.81 -9.38 -35.36
CA GLN A 247 -1.34 -8.28 -36.18
C GLN A 247 -2.14 -7.28 -35.33
N ASP A 248 -2.97 -7.78 -34.42
CA ASP A 248 -3.71 -6.93 -33.48
C ASP A 248 -2.75 -6.21 -32.52
N ALA A 249 -1.74 -6.94 -32.02
CA ALA A 249 -0.71 -6.38 -31.13
C ALA A 249 0.03 -5.21 -31.81
N LEU A 250 0.49 -5.38 -33.06
CA LEU A 250 1.15 -4.32 -33.83
C LEU A 250 0.26 -3.07 -33.95
N GLN A 251 -1.02 -3.25 -34.25
CA GLN A 251 -1.97 -2.13 -34.33
C GLN A 251 -2.13 -1.39 -32.99
N TRP A 252 -2.08 -2.11 -31.87
CA TRP A 252 -2.19 -1.51 -30.55
C TRP A 252 -0.88 -0.89 -30.04
N PHE A 253 0.28 -1.40 -30.44
CA PHE A 253 1.55 -0.69 -30.21
C PHE A 253 1.59 0.64 -30.97
N LEU A 254 1.09 0.69 -32.21
CA LEU A 254 0.92 1.97 -32.93
C LEU A 254 0.02 2.95 -32.17
N ASN A 255 -1.08 2.46 -31.58
CA ASN A 255 -1.96 3.28 -30.76
C ASN A 255 -1.27 3.75 -29.48
N ALA A 256 -0.47 2.89 -28.84
CA ALA A 256 0.30 3.23 -27.64
C ALA A 256 1.33 4.33 -27.95
N ALA A 257 2.12 4.17 -29.02
CA ALA A 257 3.07 5.18 -29.49
C ALA A 257 2.37 6.52 -29.81
N ALA A 258 1.21 6.48 -30.49
CA ALA A 258 0.45 7.69 -30.79
C ALA A 258 -0.14 8.37 -29.54
N ALA A 259 -0.36 7.62 -28.46
CA ALA A 259 -0.86 8.14 -27.18
C ALA A 259 0.24 8.69 -26.27
N ASP A 260 1.49 8.28 -26.49
CA ASP A 260 2.63 8.53 -25.63
C ASP A 260 3.27 9.90 -25.90
N LEU A 261 2.71 10.94 -25.30
CA LEU A 261 3.20 12.32 -25.47
C LEU A 261 4.48 12.62 -24.69
N GLU A 262 4.80 11.80 -23.69
CA GLU A 262 5.89 12.00 -22.73
C GLU A 262 7.04 11.00 -22.91
N GLY A 263 6.88 10.00 -23.79
CA GLY A 263 7.88 8.97 -24.04
C GLY A 263 8.02 8.00 -22.86
N VAL A 264 6.91 7.67 -22.19
CA VAL A 264 6.89 6.79 -21.01
C VAL A 264 6.91 5.29 -21.37
N THR A 265 6.79 4.95 -22.66
CA THR A 265 6.82 3.58 -23.18
C THR A 265 7.81 3.44 -24.33
N ASP A 266 8.26 2.21 -24.60
CA ASP A 266 9.09 1.84 -25.76
C ASP A 266 8.24 1.39 -26.97
N ALA A 267 6.99 1.86 -27.08
CA ALA A 267 6.04 1.36 -28.08
C ALA A 267 6.52 1.49 -29.53
N GLU A 268 7.28 2.55 -29.88
CA GLU A 268 7.87 2.73 -31.22
C GLU A 268 8.89 1.64 -31.56
N ASP A 269 9.69 1.22 -30.58
CA ASP A 269 10.65 0.14 -30.73
C ASP A 269 9.91 -1.18 -30.97
N ARG A 270 8.85 -1.45 -30.19
CA ARG A 270 7.99 -2.63 -30.37
C ARG A 270 7.35 -2.68 -31.77
N VAL A 271 6.89 -1.54 -32.30
CA VAL A 271 6.36 -1.44 -33.67
C VAL A 271 7.42 -1.85 -34.70
N THR A 272 8.65 -1.37 -34.52
CA THR A 272 9.77 -1.67 -35.42
C THR A 272 10.14 -3.16 -35.40
N GLU A 273 10.14 -3.79 -34.22
CA GLU A 273 10.41 -5.23 -34.08
C GLU A 273 9.34 -6.14 -34.71
N LEU A 274 8.08 -5.67 -34.74
CA LEU A 274 6.93 -6.46 -35.16
C LEU A 274 6.54 -6.28 -36.64
N SER A 275 7.05 -5.22 -37.28
CA SER A 275 6.84 -4.92 -38.71
C SER A 275 7.69 -5.79 -39.63
#